data_AF-A0A8S2V0Z0-F1
#
_entry.id   AF-A0A8S2V0Z0-F1
#
_cell.length_a   1.000
_cell.length_b   1.000
_cell.length_c   1.000
_cell.angle_alpha   90.00
_cell.angle_beta   90.00
_cell.angle_gamma   90.00
#
_symmetry.space_group_name_H-M   'P 1'
#
loop_
_entity.id
_entity.type
_entity.pdbx_description
1 polymer ?
#
loop_
_entity_poly.entity_id
_entity_poly.type
_entity_poly.pdbx_seq_one_letter_code
_entity_poly.pdbx_strand_id
1 'polypeptide(L)'
;GDEVMFFHADEIIARIIVQSGRQSGLGTILSSLLSFRDDEIYFKHEKALIGRTFHDAVFAYEKCSVIGLMLSNGTVLLLPPLDTVINVDDQIILIAEDDDKIILASNYLAYIAKYSSPVSLHLINLNTIQLSKTTAAKVERNIICGWNNKTPLIAKELDSYVLQGSELHILTDSVDAKTFVSNQLVNELKHQKLYFHSGHMTRRHDLEKLNLSIFDYVILVPSEDGEKIFSEEADAECLICLLYIRDIIEKSNWQKKFSIVTEMYNARNSELADMTCADDYIIAPNLISKYIAQLSENKNIKKVYDVLLTPEGPEILLCQASIFVPLYTPVSYYEVLQSTLKFQCVAVGYRLMKYVRDQTKNYGIVVNPNKREQIIFADNDKIIVFADETVVFPSFQHQISNSRL
;
A
#
# COMPACT_ATOMS: atom_id res chain seq x y z
N GLY A 1 -14.60 2.24 30.92
CA GLY A 1 -15.10 3.35 30.09
C GLY A 1 -14.72 3.07 28.66
N ASP A 2 -15.19 1.94 28.12
CA ASP A 2 -14.64 1.30 26.92
C ASP A 2 -15.70 1.20 25.79
N GLU A 3 -16.78 1.97 25.92
CA GLU A 3 -17.93 1.91 24.99
C GLU A 3 -17.79 2.86 23.81
N VAL A 4 -16.83 3.80 23.84
CA VAL A 4 -16.65 4.80 22.78
C VAL A 4 -15.27 4.66 22.17
N MET A 5 -15.24 4.54 20.84
CA MET A 5 -14.03 4.55 20.04
C MET A 5 -13.95 5.87 19.25
N PHE A 6 -12.82 6.55 19.38
CA PHE A 6 -12.51 7.74 18.59
C PHE A 6 -11.48 7.39 17.52
N PHE A 7 -11.69 7.91 16.31
CA PHE A 7 -10.72 7.90 15.23
C PHE A 7 -10.88 9.18 14.40
N HIS A 8 -9.79 9.62 13.77
CA HIS A 8 -9.78 10.79 12.91
C HIS A 8 -9.83 10.34 11.45
N ALA A 9 -10.99 10.47 10.81
CA ALA A 9 -11.20 10.05 9.43
C ALA A 9 -10.20 10.69 8.47
N ASP A 10 -9.98 12.01 8.60
CA ASP A 10 -9.06 12.77 7.76
C ASP A 10 -7.60 12.31 7.90
N GLU A 11 -7.17 11.88 9.09
CA GLU A 11 -5.82 11.32 9.30
C GLU A 11 -5.64 9.97 8.61
N ILE A 12 -6.68 9.12 8.66
CA ILE A 12 -6.67 7.82 7.98
C ILE A 12 -6.61 8.02 6.47
N ILE A 13 -7.41 8.92 5.91
CA ILE A 13 -7.35 9.25 4.48
C ILE A 13 -5.97 9.80 4.11
N ALA A 14 -5.40 10.71 4.90
CA ALA A 14 -4.06 11.24 4.64
C ALA A 14 -2.99 10.14 4.59
N ARG A 15 -3.00 9.20 5.55
CA ARG A 15 -2.10 8.03 5.57
C ARG A 15 -2.25 7.17 4.33
N ILE A 16 -3.50 6.88 3.94
CA ILE A 16 -3.80 6.08 2.74
C ILE A 16 -3.33 6.81 1.47
N ILE A 17 -3.53 8.13 1.36
CA ILE A 17 -3.02 8.96 0.25
C ILE A 17 -1.51 8.80 0.10
N VAL A 18 -0.78 9.02 1.20
CA VAL A 18 0.68 9.01 1.19
C VAL A 18 1.24 7.63 0.84
N GLN A 19 0.75 6.58 1.50
CA GLN A 19 1.21 5.23 1.21
C GLN A 19 0.90 4.81 -0.24
N SER A 20 -0.30 5.14 -0.73
CA SER A 20 -0.71 4.82 -2.11
C SER A 20 0.10 5.56 -3.17
N GLY A 21 0.54 6.79 -2.89
CA GLY A 21 1.38 7.57 -3.80
C GLY A 21 2.76 6.96 -3.99
N ARG A 22 3.34 6.46 -2.89
CA ARG A 22 4.67 5.85 -2.87
C ARG A 22 4.74 4.50 -3.58
N GLN A 23 3.63 3.76 -3.65
CA GLN A 23 3.59 2.43 -4.25
C GLN A 23 2.34 2.21 -5.12
N SER A 24 2.54 2.17 -6.45
CA SER A 24 1.46 1.83 -7.39
C SER A 24 0.83 0.48 -7.04
N GLY A 25 -0.49 0.50 -6.84
CA GLY A 25 -1.32 -0.65 -6.46
C GLY A 25 -1.56 -0.80 -4.96
N LEU A 26 -0.83 -0.09 -4.10
CA LEU A 26 -1.02 -0.21 -2.64
C LEU A 26 -2.39 0.32 -2.20
N GLY A 27 -2.87 1.43 -2.79
CA GLY A 27 -4.20 1.96 -2.48
C GLY A 27 -5.32 0.96 -2.79
N THR A 28 -5.21 0.20 -3.88
CA THR A 28 -6.15 -0.86 -4.22
C THR A 28 -6.11 -1.99 -3.19
N ILE A 29 -4.91 -2.39 -2.72
CA ILE A 29 -4.74 -3.41 -1.68
C ILE A 29 -5.36 -2.94 -0.36
N LEU A 30 -5.04 -1.73 0.10
CA LEU A 30 -5.61 -1.16 1.33
C LEU A 30 -7.14 -1.04 1.25
N SER A 31 -7.66 -0.63 0.09
CA SER A 31 -9.11 -0.55 -0.15
C SER A 31 -9.79 -1.91 -0.12
N SER A 32 -9.11 -2.95 -0.62
CA SER A 32 -9.58 -4.34 -0.59
C SER A 32 -9.66 -4.86 0.84
N LEU A 33 -8.63 -4.61 1.66
CA LEU A 33 -8.61 -5.05 3.06
C LEU A 33 -9.69 -4.36 3.91
N LEU A 34 -10.05 -3.12 3.53
CA LEU A 34 -11.17 -2.38 4.12
C LEU A 34 -12.53 -2.80 3.56
N SER A 35 -12.60 -3.61 2.51
CA SER A 35 -13.83 -3.95 1.77
C SER A 35 -14.51 -5.21 2.32
N PHE A 36 -15.80 -5.12 2.62
CA PHE A 36 -16.63 -6.28 3.01
C PHE A 36 -17.00 -7.25 1.88
N ARG A 37 -16.54 -6.98 0.65
CA ARG A 37 -16.87 -7.81 -0.53
C ARG A 37 -15.75 -8.76 -0.91
N ASP A 38 -14.56 -8.54 -0.35
CA ASP A 38 -13.32 -9.19 -0.71
C ASP A 38 -12.73 -9.84 0.56
N ASP A 39 -11.43 -10.10 0.58
CA ASP A 39 -10.81 -10.59 1.81
C ASP A 39 -10.60 -9.51 2.87
N GLU A 40 -10.97 -9.83 4.11
CA GLU A 40 -10.89 -8.97 5.28
C GLU A 40 -9.94 -9.52 6.34
N ILE A 41 -9.62 -8.70 7.34
CA ILE A 41 -8.76 -9.09 8.46
C ILE A 41 -9.62 -9.63 9.62
N TYR A 42 -9.32 -10.85 10.04
CA TYR A 42 -10.00 -11.54 11.14
C TYR A 42 -9.04 -11.94 12.25
N PHE A 43 -9.62 -12.19 13.43
CA PHE A 43 -8.93 -12.68 14.63
C PHE A 43 -9.47 -14.06 14.98
N LYS A 44 -8.59 -15.06 15.02
CA LYS A 44 -8.97 -16.45 15.31
C LYS A 44 -8.16 -17.01 16.47
N HIS A 45 -8.87 -17.46 17.50
CA HIS A 45 -8.26 -18.35 18.48
C HIS A 45 -8.20 -19.77 17.90
N GLU A 46 -7.01 -20.26 17.58
CA GLU A 46 -6.81 -21.54 16.91
C GLU A 46 -6.10 -22.54 17.84
N LYS A 47 -6.89 -23.38 18.52
CA LYS A 47 -6.39 -24.32 19.53
C LYS A 47 -5.36 -25.30 18.97
N ALA A 48 -5.54 -25.68 17.70
CA ALA A 48 -4.66 -26.64 17.04
C ALA A 48 -3.25 -26.09 16.73
N LEU A 49 -3.04 -24.78 16.88
CA LEU A 49 -1.76 -24.10 16.67
C LEU A 49 -1.11 -23.62 17.98
N ILE A 50 -1.70 -23.86 19.14
CA ILE A 50 -1.07 -23.55 20.44
C ILE A 50 0.25 -24.32 20.57
N GLY A 51 1.31 -23.62 20.97
CA GLY A 51 2.67 -24.14 21.10
C GLY A 51 3.44 -24.25 19.78
N ARG A 52 2.81 -23.94 18.64
CA ARG A 52 3.50 -23.75 17.36
C ARG A 52 4.04 -22.33 17.25
N THR A 53 4.95 -22.11 16.30
CA THR A 53 5.49 -20.78 16.02
C THR A 53 4.62 -20.04 15.00
N PHE A 54 4.79 -18.71 14.93
CA PHE A 54 4.19 -17.89 13.88
C PHE A 54 4.56 -18.39 12.48
N HIS A 55 5.82 -18.79 12.28
CA HIS A 55 6.28 -19.42 11.04
C HIS A 55 5.45 -20.64 10.63
N ASP A 56 5.14 -21.54 11.57
CA ASP A 56 4.30 -22.71 11.29
C ASP A 56 2.86 -22.29 10.95
N ALA A 57 2.32 -21.28 11.64
CA ALA A 57 0.96 -20.79 11.38
C ALA A 57 0.77 -20.25 9.96
N VAL A 58 1.80 -19.61 9.37
CA VAL A 58 1.77 -19.11 7.98
C VAL A 58 1.43 -20.21 6.96
N PHE A 59 1.80 -21.47 7.24
CA PHE A 59 1.53 -22.61 6.35
C PHE A 59 0.26 -23.38 6.69
N ALA A 60 -0.40 -23.07 7.81
CA ALA A 60 -1.46 -23.91 8.37
C ALA A 60 -2.81 -23.81 7.62
N TYR A 61 -3.07 -22.69 6.96
CA TYR A 61 -4.33 -22.39 6.28
C TYR A 61 -4.18 -22.45 4.76
N GLU A 62 -5.05 -23.17 4.05
CA GLU A 62 -5.00 -23.21 2.57
C GLU A 62 -5.50 -21.91 1.93
N LYS A 63 -6.53 -21.28 2.51
CA LYS A 63 -7.27 -20.14 1.93
C LYS A 63 -7.26 -18.87 2.80
N CYS A 64 -6.34 -18.78 3.77
CA CYS A 64 -6.21 -17.61 4.64
C CYS A 64 -4.74 -17.20 4.77
N SER A 65 -4.42 -15.92 4.64
CA SER A 65 -3.06 -15.42 4.80
C SER A 65 -2.85 -14.95 6.24
N VAL A 66 -2.02 -15.65 7.00
CA VAL A 66 -1.68 -15.24 8.38
C VAL A 66 -0.72 -14.06 8.32
N ILE A 67 -1.05 -12.97 9.02
CA ILE A 67 -0.30 -11.71 8.99
C ILE A 67 0.22 -11.26 10.36
N GLY A 68 -0.27 -11.83 11.45
CA GLY A 68 0.16 -11.43 12.79
C GLY A 68 -0.47 -12.22 13.92
N LEU A 69 -0.25 -11.74 15.13
CA LEU A 69 -0.81 -12.26 16.38
C LEU A 69 -1.37 -11.11 17.22
N MET A 70 -2.49 -11.34 17.89
CA MET A 70 -2.90 -10.52 19.03
C MET A 70 -2.59 -11.29 20.30
N LEU A 71 -1.70 -10.73 21.11
CA LEU A 71 -1.29 -11.33 22.37
C LEU A 71 -2.41 -11.26 23.41
N SER A 72 -2.34 -12.09 24.44
CA SER A 72 -3.31 -12.14 25.55
C SER A 72 -3.55 -10.79 26.27
N ASN A 73 -2.56 -9.90 26.27
CA ASN A 73 -2.66 -8.54 26.82
C ASN A 73 -3.36 -7.55 25.87
N GLY A 74 -3.79 -8.01 24.69
CA GLY A 74 -4.44 -7.21 23.64
C GLY A 74 -3.49 -6.44 22.73
N THR A 75 -2.17 -6.62 22.83
CA THR A 75 -1.18 -6.06 21.90
C THR A 75 -1.29 -6.76 20.55
N VAL A 76 -1.39 -5.97 19.47
CA VAL A 76 -1.32 -6.47 18.10
C VAL A 76 0.13 -6.44 17.63
N LEU A 77 0.60 -7.57 17.12
CA LEU A 77 1.89 -7.73 16.44
C LEU A 77 1.62 -8.18 15.00
N LEU A 78 1.78 -7.28 14.04
CA LEU A 78 1.88 -7.66 12.62
C LEU A 78 3.31 -8.15 12.37
N LEU A 79 3.47 -9.20 11.56
CA LEU A 79 4.77 -9.81 11.26
C LEU A 79 5.68 -9.97 12.52
N PRO A 80 5.23 -10.67 13.58
CA PRO A 80 6.09 -10.92 14.73
C PRO A 80 7.32 -11.77 14.32
N PRO A 81 8.38 -11.83 15.15
CA PRO A 81 9.49 -12.75 14.91
C PRO A 81 8.99 -14.15 14.56
N LEU A 82 9.57 -14.77 13.53
CA LEU A 82 9.05 -16.01 12.95
C LEU A 82 9.01 -17.17 13.96
N ASP A 83 9.88 -17.14 14.97
CA ASP A 83 9.97 -18.09 16.07
C ASP A 83 9.03 -17.78 17.26
N THR A 84 8.24 -16.70 17.19
CA THR A 84 7.26 -16.35 18.23
C THR A 84 6.27 -17.49 18.42
N VAL A 85 6.20 -18.00 19.66
CA VAL A 85 5.31 -19.11 20.02
C VAL A 85 3.90 -18.59 20.28
N ILE A 86 2.91 -19.27 19.70
CA ILE A 86 1.49 -18.99 19.88
C ILE A 86 1.05 -19.59 21.22
N ASN A 87 0.66 -18.73 22.16
CA ASN A 87 0.20 -19.14 23.48
C ASN A 87 -1.30 -19.44 23.49
N VAL A 88 -1.76 -20.01 24.62
CA VAL A 88 -3.16 -20.41 24.79
C VAL A 88 -4.13 -19.27 24.56
N ASP A 89 -3.85 -18.07 25.04
CA ASP A 89 -4.77 -16.93 24.95
C ASP A 89 -4.49 -15.98 23.77
N ASP A 90 -3.53 -16.33 22.91
CA ASP A 90 -3.22 -15.53 21.73
C ASP A 90 -4.25 -15.79 20.62
N GLN A 91 -4.47 -14.79 19.77
CA GLN A 91 -5.29 -14.92 18.57
C GLN A 91 -4.44 -14.70 17.33
N ILE A 92 -4.66 -15.52 16.31
CA ILE A 92 -4.04 -15.36 15.00
C ILE A 92 -4.77 -14.25 14.26
N ILE A 93 -4.00 -13.33 13.70
CA ILE A 93 -4.49 -12.28 12.79
C ILE A 93 -4.24 -12.78 11.37
N LEU A 94 -5.31 -12.88 10.58
CA LEU A 94 -5.25 -13.43 9.22
C LEU A 94 -6.19 -12.68 8.29
N ILE A 95 -5.90 -12.73 7.00
CA ILE A 95 -6.76 -12.28 5.93
C ILE A 95 -7.58 -13.47 5.43
N ALA A 96 -8.90 -13.32 5.32
CA ALA A 96 -9.83 -14.35 4.84
C ALA A 96 -11.05 -13.74 4.14
N GLU A 97 -11.71 -14.51 3.28
CA GLU A 97 -12.95 -14.12 2.58
C GLU A 97 -14.12 -13.90 3.54
N ASP A 98 -14.24 -14.73 4.58
CA ASP A 98 -15.28 -14.63 5.60
C ASP A 98 -14.85 -15.40 6.88
N ASP A 99 -15.53 -15.17 8.00
CA ASP A 99 -15.23 -15.81 9.28
C ASP A 99 -15.46 -17.34 9.26
N ASP A 100 -16.46 -17.79 8.50
CA ASP A 100 -16.80 -19.20 8.28
C ASP A 100 -15.80 -19.92 7.36
N LYS A 101 -14.97 -19.16 6.62
CA LYS A 101 -13.90 -19.69 5.75
C LYS A 101 -12.57 -19.86 6.47
N ILE A 102 -12.46 -19.41 7.74
CA ILE A 102 -11.26 -19.58 8.56
C ILE A 102 -11.16 -21.02 9.05
N ILE A 103 -10.60 -21.86 8.18
CA ILE A 103 -10.49 -23.30 8.39
C ILE A 103 -9.05 -23.74 8.10
N LEU A 104 -8.47 -24.48 9.05
CA LEU A 104 -7.17 -25.14 8.84
C LEU A 104 -7.22 -26.06 7.63
N ALA A 105 -6.11 -26.14 6.90
CA ALA A 105 -5.99 -27.13 5.84
C ALA A 105 -6.16 -28.54 6.43
N SER A 106 -6.85 -29.44 5.72
CA SER A 106 -7.17 -30.79 6.24
C SER A 106 -5.92 -31.57 6.68
N ASN A 107 -4.76 -31.30 6.07
CA ASN A 107 -3.46 -31.86 6.42
C ASN A 107 -2.45 -30.78 6.85
N TYR A 108 -2.88 -29.78 7.63
CA TYR A 108 -2.06 -28.63 8.01
C TYR A 108 -0.69 -29.04 8.60
N LEU A 109 -0.63 -30.07 9.44
CA LEU A 109 0.64 -30.58 9.99
C LEU A 109 1.62 -31.06 8.91
N ALA A 110 1.12 -31.68 7.84
CA ALA A 110 1.95 -32.12 6.73
C ALA A 110 2.45 -30.93 5.90
N TYR A 111 1.62 -29.89 5.73
CA TYR A 111 2.05 -28.65 5.07
C TYR A 111 3.10 -27.91 5.86
N ILE A 112 2.91 -27.77 7.17
CA ILE A 112 3.91 -27.23 8.09
C ILE A 112 5.21 -28.02 7.95
N ALA A 113 5.19 -29.35 8.10
CA ALA A 113 6.41 -30.15 8.00
C ALA A 113 7.12 -30.00 6.63
N LYS A 114 6.34 -29.94 5.54
CA LYS A 114 6.85 -29.82 4.17
C LYS A 114 7.47 -28.46 3.88
N TYR A 115 6.81 -27.37 4.28
CA TYR A 115 7.18 -26.01 3.88
C TYR A 115 7.94 -25.23 4.95
N SER A 116 7.81 -25.59 6.24
CA SER A 116 8.63 -25.01 7.30
C SER A 116 10.09 -25.46 7.26
N SER A 117 10.37 -26.61 6.66
CA SER A 117 11.75 -27.06 6.44
C SER A 117 12.37 -26.30 5.27
N PRO A 118 13.66 -25.90 5.32
CA PRO A 118 14.30 -25.23 4.19
C PRO A 118 14.37 -26.18 2.98
N VAL A 119 13.46 -26.02 2.01
CA VAL A 119 13.52 -26.77 0.75
C VAL A 119 14.66 -26.23 -0.10
N SER A 120 15.42 -27.16 -0.70
CA SER A 120 16.40 -26.93 -1.76
C SER A 120 15.74 -26.53 -3.08
N LEU A 121 14.81 -25.58 -3.06
CA LEU A 121 14.53 -24.83 -4.27
C LEU A 121 15.90 -24.28 -4.69
N HIS A 122 16.29 -24.55 -5.93
CA HIS A 122 17.40 -23.87 -6.61
C HIS A 122 16.99 -22.40 -6.80
N LEU A 123 16.69 -21.73 -5.69
CA LEU A 123 16.45 -20.30 -5.65
C LEU A 123 17.75 -19.66 -6.08
N ILE A 124 17.58 -18.69 -6.96
CA ILE A 124 18.58 -17.83 -7.56
C ILE A 124 19.79 -17.68 -6.63
N ASN A 125 20.98 -17.92 -7.18
CA ASN A 125 22.26 -17.84 -6.48
C ASN A 125 22.35 -16.50 -5.74
N LEU A 126 22.00 -16.51 -4.44
CA LEU A 126 21.92 -15.33 -3.56
C LEU A 126 23.25 -14.56 -3.51
N ASN A 127 24.34 -15.19 -3.96
CA ASN A 127 25.68 -14.62 -4.06
C ASN A 127 25.83 -13.52 -5.13
N THR A 128 24.86 -13.34 -6.03
CA THR A 128 24.90 -12.28 -7.07
C THR A 128 24.09 -11.04 -6.72
N ILE A 129 23.51 -11.02 -5.53
CA ILE A 129 22.50 -10.07 -5.16
C ILE A 129 23.08 -9.01 -4.22
N GLN A 130 23.25 -7.80 -4.73
CA GLN A 130 23.50 -6.64 -3.90
C GLN A 130 22.21 -6.27 -3.16
N LEU A 131 22.20 -6.54 -1.85
CA LEU A 131 21.21 -6.02 -0.90
C LEU A 131 21.22 -4.48 -1.01
N SER A 132 20.19 -3.90 -1.61
CA SER A 132 20.03 -2.45 -1.67
C SER A 132 18.83 -2.04 -0.84
N LYS A 133 19.01 -1.13 0.12
CA LYS A 133 17.92 -0.63 0.98
C LYS A 133 16.81 -0.06 0.09
N THR A 134 15.78 -0.85 -0.17
CA THR A 134 14.72 -0.50 -1.12
C THR A 134 13.45 -0.02 -0.43
N THR A 135 13.43 -0.05 0.91
CA THR A 135 12.45 0.59 1.80
C THR A 135 13.00 1.78 2.57
N ALA A 136 14.32 2.00 2.57
CA ALA A 136 14.87 3.16 3.25
C ALA A 136 14.29 4.43 2.63
N ALA A 137 13.77 5.31 3.49
CA ALA A 137 13.39 6.67 3.15
C ALA A 137 14.34 7.22 2.08
N LYS A 138 13.79 7.89 1.06
CA LYS A 138 14.57 8.53 0.00
C LYS A 138 14.33 10.03 0.06
N VAL A 139 15.23 10.77 -0.58
CA VAL A 139 14.94 12.16 -0.93
C VAL A 139 13.89 12.12 -2.04
N GLU A 140 12.70 12.61 -1.75
CA GLU A 140 11.56 12.60 -2.66
C GLU A 140 11.15 14.04 -3.03
N ARG A 141 10.55 14.20 -4.21
CA ARG A 141 9.92 15.45 -4.64
C ARG A 141 8.46 15.18 -4.96
N ASN A 142 7.57 15.78 -4.20
CA ASN A 142 6.14 15.52 -4.30
C ASN A 142 5.39 16.82 -4.57
N ILE A 143 4.21 16.71 -5.19
CA ILE A 143 3.33 17.86 -5.38
C ILE A 143 1.90 17.53 -4.99
N ILE A 144 1.27 18.44 -4.25
CA ILE A 144 -0.16 18.45 -3.99
C ILE A 144 -0.79 19.54 -4.85
N CYS A 145 -1.78 19.19 -5.66
CA CYS A 145 -2.60 20.12 -6.43
C CYS A 145 -3.98 20.22 -5.78
N GLY A 146 -4.36 21.44 -5.40
CA GLY A 146 -5.54 21.72 -4.61
C GLY A 146 -5.22 21.96 -3.14
N TRP A 147 -6.23 22.40 -2.39
CA TRP A 147 -6.12 22.66 -0.96
C TRP A 147 -7.42 22.38 -0.23
N ASN A 148 -7.35 21.54 0.81
CA ASN A 148 -8.44 21.26 1.74
C ASN A 148 -7.90 21.03 3.16
N ASN A 149 -8.79 20.77 4.11
CA ASN A 149 -8.45 20.48 5.50
C ASN A 149 -7.48 19.30 5.70
N LYS A 150 -7.38 18.36 4.75
CA LYS A 150 -6.46 17.19 4.78
C LYS A 150 -5.07 17.52 4.26
N THR A 151 -4.90 18.59 3.48
CA THR A 151 -3.61 18.95 2.87
C THR A 151 -2.47 19.09 3.90
N PRO A 152 -2.66 19.75 5.06
CA PRO A 152 -1.66 19.78 6.11
C PRO A 152 -1.35 18.41 6.73
N LEU A 153 -2.34 17.51 6.83
CA LEU A 153 -2.17 16.16 7.37
C LEU A 153 -1.33 15.31 6.41
N ILE A 154 -1.64 15.36 5.11
CA ILE A 154 -0.89 14.70 4.04
C ILE A 154 0.57 15.19 4.07
N ALA A 155 0.80 16.50 4.20
CA ALA A 155 2.14 17.06 4.26
C ALA A 155 2.94 16.51 5.46
N LYS A 156 2.35 16.47 6.67
CA LYS A 156 3.00 15.90 7.85
C LYS A 156 3.30 14.42 7.70
N GLU A 157 2.35 13.67 7.14
CA GLU A 157 2.51 12.25 6.93
C GLU A 157 3.65 11.97 5.94
N LEU A 158 3.73 12.71 4.83
CA LEU A 158 4.86 12.64 3.88
C LEU A 158 6.21 12.88 4.57
N ASP A 159 6.29 13.87 5.45
CA ASP A 159 7.53 14.21 6.16
C ASP A 159 8.07 13.05 7.00
N SER A 160 7.20 12.15 7.48
CA SER A 160 7.59 10.98 8.26
C SER A 160 8.24 9.87 7.43
N TYR A 161 8.04 9.83 6.11
CA TYR A 161 8.57 8.77 5.24
C TYR A 161 9.80 9.18 4.41
N VAL A 162 10.13 10.47 4.36
CA VAL A 162 11.14 11.00 3.45
C VAL A 162 12.42 11.41 4.17
N LEU A 163 13.56 11.38 3.47
CA LEU A 163 14.83 11.84 4.02
C LEU A 163 14.93 13.37 4.01
N GLN A 164 15.85 13.88 4.85
CA GLN A 164 16.25 15.28 4.85
C GLN A 164 16.65 15.74 3.44
N GLY A 165 16.07 16.86 3.01
CA GLY A 165 16.32 17.47 1.71
C GLY A 165 15.24 17.19 0.67
N SER A 166 14.20 16.45 1.04
CA SER A 166 13.00 16.27 0.22
C SER A 166 12.26 17.58 -0.01
N GLU A 167 11.41 17.61 -1.02
CA GLU A 167 10.69 18.82 -1.43
C GLU A 167 9.20 18.49 -1.56
N LEU A 168 8.33 19.30 -0.94
CA LEU A 168 6.89 19.25 -1.11
C LEU A 168 6.41 20.53 -1.77
N HIS A 169 5.82 20.38 -2.94
CA HIS A 169 5.25 21.46 -3.73
C HIS A 169 3.74 21.50 -3.50
N ILE A 170 3.16 22.70 -3.43
CA ILE A 170 1.72 22.88 -3.29
C ILE A 170 1.26 23.87 -4.36
N LEU A 171 0.40 23.41 -5.27
CA LEU A 171 -0.27 24.23 -6.27
C LEU A 171 -1.68 24.58 -5.77
N THR A 172 -1.90 25.86 -5.48
CA THR A 172 -3.21 26.40 -5.12
C THR A 172 -3.23 27.90 -5.35
N ASP A 173 -4.41 28.47 -5.58
CA ASP A 173 -4.67 29.90 -5.60
C ASP A 173 -5.35 30.41 -4.32
N SER A 174 -5.58 29.53 -3.33
CA SER A 174 -6.06 29.91 -2.01
C SER A 174 -5.03 30.78 -1.26
N VAL A 175 -5.44 32.01 -0.93
CA VAL A 175 -4.61 32.98 -0.20
C VAL A 175 -4.44 32.56 1.25
N ASP A 176 -5.49 31.98 1.85
CA ASP A 176 -5.47 31.48 3.22
C ASP A 176 -4.55 30.27 3.34
N ALA A 177 -4.59 29.36 2.36
CA ALA A 177 -3.65 28.25 2.26
C ALA A 177 -2.20 28.73 2.26
N LYS A 178 -1.87 29.72 1.41
CA LYS A 178 -0.52 30.29 1.34
C LYS A 178 -0.05 30.83 2.69
N THR A 179 -0.94 31.52 3.40
CA THR A 179 -0.66 32.11 4.71
C THR A 179 -0.45 31.03 5.77
N PHE A 180 -1.31 30.02 5.81
CA PHE A 180 -1.19 28.86 6.71
C PHE A 180 0.11 28.08 6.45
N VAL A 181 0.42 27.81 5.19
CA VAL A 181 1.66 27.13 4.79
C VAL A 181 2.88 27.89 5.30
N SER A 182 2.94 29.19 5.02
CA SER A 182 4.11 30.02 5.32
C SER A 182 4.33 30.24 6.82
N ASN A 183 3.25 30.34 7.60
CA ASN A 183 3.34 30.71 9.02
C ASN A 183 3.35 29.49 9.96
N GLN A 184 2.68 28.40 9.57
CA GLN A 184 2.48 27.24 10.43
C GLN A 184 3.12 25.99 9.85
N LEU A 185 2.68 25.52 8.68
CA LEU A 185 3.08 24.21 8.16
C LEU A 185 4.60 24.10 7.97
N VAL A 186 5.26 25.15 7.45
CA VAL A 186 6.72 25.18 7.28
C VAL A 186 7.48 24.86 8.58
N ASN A 187 6.97 25.28 9.74
CA ASN A 187 7.62 25.10 11.03
C ASN A 187 7.35 23.72 11.66
N GLU A 188 6.38 22.97 11.13
CA GLU A 188 5.98 21.66 11.64
C GLU A 188 6.71 20.51 10.93
N LEU A 189 7.29 20.75 9.75
CA LEU A 189 8.00 19.74 8.95
C LEU A 189 9.50 19.71 9.27
N LYS A 190 10.09 18.52 9.29
CA LYS A 190 11.48 18.28 9.69
C LYS A 190 12.38 17.95 8.50
N HIS A 191 11.90 17.12 7.57
CA HIS A 191 12.72 16.51 6.52
C HIS A 191 12.54 17.17 5.16
N GLN A 192 11.34 17.70 4.86
CA GLN A 192 11.02 18.28 3.56
C GLN A 192 10.91 19.81 3.57
N LYS A 193 11.26 20.44 2.44
CA LYS A 193 11.10 21.87 2.18
C LYS A 193 9.81 22.13 1.44
N LEU A 194 9.05 23.16 1.84
CA LEU A 194 7.81 23.55 1.16
C LEU A 194 8.04 24.58 0.07
N TYR A 195 7.41 24.34 -1.09
CA TYR A 195 7.39 25.26 -2.22
C TYR A 195 5.95 25.56 -2.63
N PHE A 196 5.57 26.82 -2.57
CA PHE A 196 4.25 27.27 -2.97
C PHE A 196 4.22 27.72 -4.44
N HIS A 197 3.23 27.25 -5.19
CA HIS A 197 2.97 27.63 -6.58
C HIS A 197 1.57 28.25 -6.66
N SER A 198 1.51 29.54 -7.02
CA SER A 198 0.23 30.21 -7.26
C SER A 198 -0.30 29.80 -8.63
N GLY A 199 -1.49 29.18 -8.66
CA GLY A 199 -2.12 28.69 -9.87
C GLY A 199 -3.35 27.83 -9.56
N HIS A 200 -4.16 27.54 -10.56
CA HIS A 200 -5.36 26.72 -10.40
C HIS A 200 -5.19 25.37 -11.08
N MET A 201 -5.65 24.28 -10.45
CA MET A 201 -5.45 22.92 -10.95
C MET A 201 -6.17 22.64 -12.28
N THR A 202 -7.24 23.37 -12.58
CA THR A 202 -7.95 23.29 -13.88
C THR A 202 -7.36 24.19 -14.97
N ARG A 203 -6.29 24.94 -14.69
CA ARG A 203 -5.60 25.75 -15.69
C ARG A 203 -4.39 25.01 -16.21
N ARG A 204 -4.53 24.40 -17.39
CA ARG A 204 -3.43 23.66 -18.07
C ARG A 204 -2.12 24.44 -18.12
N HIS A 205 -2.18 25.75 -18.44
CA HIS A 205 -0.99 26.60 -18.51
C HIS A 205 -0.22 26.67 -17.17
N ASP A 206 -0.91 26.60 -16.03
CA ASP A 206 -0.25 26.59 -14.73
C ASP A 206 0.39 25.23 -14.44
N LEU A 207 -0.26 24.13 -14.85
CA LEU A 207 0.31 22.79 -14.79
C LEU A 207 1.56 22.63 -15.67
N GLU A 208 1.58 23.24 -16.87
CA GLU A 208 2.74 23.19 -17.78
C GLU A 208 3.94 24.00 -17.28
N LYS A 209 3.74 24.98 -16.38
CA LYS A 209 4.85 25.66 -15.69
C LYS A 209 5.50 24.78 -14.64
N LEU A 210 4.76 23.83 -14.08
CA LEU A 210 5.30 22.85 -13.15
C LEU A 210 6.16 21.88 -13.96
N ASN A 211 7.44 21.76 -13.61
CA ASN A 211 8.30 20.75 -14.21
C ASN A 211 7.91 19.36 -13.66
N LEU A 212 6.78 18.81 -14.08
CA LEU A 212 6.18 17.60 -13.49
C LEU A 212 7.10 16.37 -13.56
N SER A 213 8.08 16.38 -14.47
CA SER A 213 9.05 15.29 -14.65
C SER A 213 9.95 15.04 -13.43
N ILE A 214 10.07 16.02 -12.53
CA ILE A 214 10.92 15.91 -11.33
C ILE A 214 10.21 15.20 -10.19
N PHE A 215 8.88 15.12 -10.20
CA PHE A 215 8.12 14.60 -9.08
C PHE A 215 8.13 13.06 -9.06
N ASP A 216 8.11 12.50 -7.86
CA ASP A 216 8.00 11.07 -7.61
C ASP A 216 6.53 10.62 -7.66
N TYR A 217 5.63 11.42 -7.10
CA TYR A 217 4.18 11.25 -7.24
C TYR A 217 3.44 12.58 -7.11
N VAL A 218 2.22 12.61 -7.66
CA VAL A 218 1.30 13.74 -7.66
C VAL A 218 0.08 13.38 -6.83
N ILE A 219 -0.34 14.30 -5.96
CA ILE A 219 -1.53 14.16 -5.13
C ILE A 219 -2.53 15.24 -5.57
N LEU A 220 -3.73 14.82 -5.93
CA LEU A 220 -4.85 15.69 -6.26
C LEU A 220 -5.85 15.65 -5.11
N VAL A 221 -6.14 16.80 -4.53
CA VAL A 221 -7.15 16.94 -3.48
C VAL A 221 -8.21 17.94 -3.94
N PRO A 222 -9.50 17.69 -3.65
CA PRO A 222 -10.55 18.65 -3.93
C PRO A 222 -10.21 20.02 -3.31
N SER A 223 -10.27 21.11 -4.09
CA SER A 223 -10.07 22.45 -3.55
C SER A 223 -11.30 22.89 -2.74
N GLU A 224 -11.05 23.47 -1.57
CA GLU A 224 -12.06 24.05 -0.70
C GLU A 224 -11.87 25.58 -0.66
N ASP A 225 -12.65 26.30 -1.46
CA ASP A 225 -12.67 27.77 -1.46
C ASP A 225 -13.95 28.29 -0.78
N GLY A 226 -13.87 28.55 0.53
CA GLY A 226 -14.92 29.24 1.30
C GLY A 226 -16.08 28.35 1.80
N GLU A 227 -17.22 28.99 2.14
CA GLU A 227 -18.33 28.36 2.90
C GLU A 227 -19.24 27.42 2.09
N LYS A 228 -19.08 27.33 0.77
CA LYS A 228 -19.87 26.42 -0.09
C LYS A 228 -18.96 25.51 -0.90
N ILE A 229 -18.80 24.30 -0.40
CA ILE A 229 -18.14 23.20 -1.12
C ILE A 229 -19.24 22.44 -1.86
N PHE A 230 -19.29 22.56 -3.19
CA PHE A 230 -20.08 21.64 -4.00
C PHE A 230 -19.18 20.46 -4.35
N SER A 231 -19.42 19.30 -3.71
CA SER A 231 -18.62 18.09 -3.92
C SER A 231 -18.53 17.68 -5.39
N GLU A 232 -19.56 17.96 -6.20
CA GLU A 232 -19.55 17.71 -7.63
C GLU A 232 -18.59 18.63 -8.41
N GLU A 233 -18.51 19.92 -8.04
CA GLU A 233 -17.61 20.88 -8.70
C GLU A 233 -16.16 20.54 -8.36
N ALA A 234 -15.86 20.32 -7.08
CA ALA A 234 -14.50 20.01 -6.64
C ALA A 234 -13.96 18.69 -7.24
N ASP A 235 -14.81 17.65 -7.35
CA ASP A 235 -14.45 16.41 -8.04
C ASP A 235 -14.22 16.62 -9.55
N ALA A 236 -15.02 17.48 -10.19
CA ALA A 236 -14.83 17.81 -11.61
C ALA A 236 -13.49 18.52 -11.83
N GLU A 237 -13.05 19.38 -10.91
CA GLU A 237 -11.73 20.01 -10.97
C GLU A 237 -10.59 18.99 -10.85
N CYS A 238 -10.69 18.05 -9.91
CA CYS A 238 -9.76 16.94 -9.78
C CYS A 238 -9.68 16.11 -11.07
N LEU A 239 -10.81 15.76 -11.66
CA LEU A 239 -10.88 15.01 -12.93
C LEU A 239 -10.23 15.78 -14.08
N ILE A 240 -10.51 17.08 -14.21
CA ILE A 240 -9.91 17.94 -15.25
C ILE A 240 -8.39 18.00 -15.06
N CYS A 241 -7.93 18.22 -13.82
CA CYS A 241 -6.50 18.25 -13.49
C CYS A 241 -5.82 16.92 -13.83
N LEU A 242 -6.41 15.79 -13.42
CA LEU A 242 -5.94 14.44 -13.72
C LEU A 242 -5.75 14.24 -15.22
N LEU A 243 -6.77 14.57 -16.02
CA LEU A 243 -6.73 14.45 -17.48
C LEU A 243 -5.66 15.36 -18.11
N TYR A 244 -5.49 16.59 -17.62
CA TYR A 244 -4.44 17.48 -18.11
C TYR A 244 -3.05 16.97 -17.78
N ILE A 245 -2.81 16.50 -16.55
CA ILE A 245 -1.52 15.92 -16.17
C ILE A 245 -1.22 14.70 -17.04
N ARG A 246 -2.21 13.82 -17.29
CA ARG A 246 -2.04 12.67 -18.18
C ARG A 246 -1.71 13.07 -19.61
N ASP A 247 -2.45 14.00 -20.19
CA ASP A 247 -2.17 14.47 -21.56
C ASP A 247 -0.80 15.17 -21.67
N ILE A 248 -0.36 15.90 -20.64
CA ILE A 248 0.99 16.47 -20.58
C ILE A 248 2.05 15.35 -20.56
N ILE A 249 1.87 14.33 -19.72
CA ILE A 249 2.79 13.18 -19.65
C ILE A 249 2.83 12.42 -20.98
N GLU A 250 1.67 12.15 -21.60
CA GLU A 250 1.60 11.40 -22.87
C GLU A 250 2.26 12.13 -24.03
N LYS A 251 2.15 13.46 -24.06
CA LYS A 251 2.82 14.30 -25.07
C LYS A 251 4.29 14.56 -24.76
N SER A 252 4.74 14.22 -23.56
CA SER A 252 6.13 14.31 -23.16
C SER A 252 6.90 13.05 -23.59
N ASN A 253 8.20 13.18 -23.83
CA ASN A 253 9.09 12.02 -24.03
C ASN A 253 9.63 11.48 -22.69
N TRP A 254 8.87 11.59 -21.60
CA TRP A 254 9.35 11.18 -20.27
C TRP A 254 9.38 9.65 -20.16
N GLN A 255 10.54 9.14 -19.75
CA GLN A 255 10.73 7.71 -19.50
C GLN A 255 10.15 7.29 -18.13
N LYS A 256 10.16 8.19 -17.15
CA LYS A 256 9.61 7.96 -15.82
C LYS A 256 8.12 8.29 -15.81
N LYS A 257 7.28 7.30 -15.52
CA LYS A 257 5.90 7.50 -15.13
C LYS A 257 5.84 7.60 -13.61
N PHE A 258 5.04 8.53 -13.10
CA PHE A 258 4.76 8.68 -11.67
C PHE A 258 3.31 8.29 -11.38
N SER A 259 3.05 7.91 -10.13
CA SER A 259 1.71 7.64 -9.62
C SER A 259 0.97 8.95 -9.40
N ILE A 260 -0.33 8.99 -9.73
CA ILE A 260 -1.23 10.06 -9.32
C ILE A 260 -2.22 9.48 -8.32
N VAL A 261 -2.36 10.12 -7.16
CA VAL A 261 -3.38 9.79 -6.17
C VAL A 261 -4.40 10.91 -6.15
N THR A 262 -5.68 10.58 -6.31
CA THR A 262 -6.75 11.57 -6.34
C THR A 262 -7.78 11.25 -5.29
N GLU A 263 -8.04 12.19 -4.39
CA GLU A 263 -9.21 12.12 -3.52
C GLU A 263 -10.45 12.63 -4.26
N MET A 264 -11.58 11.93 -4.08
CA MET A 264 -12.88 12.36 -4.58
C MET A 264 -13.96 12.22 -3.50
N TYR A 265 -14.92 13.15 -3.52
CA TYR A 265 -16.04 13.20 -2.59
C TYR A 265 -17.28 12.45 -3.07
N ASN A 266 -17.42 12.18 -4.38
CA ASN A 266 -18.54 11.46 -4.97
C ASN A 266 -18.12 10.11 -5.57
N ALA A 267 -18.85 9.04 -5.18
CA ALA A 267 -18.59 7.69 -5.67
C ALA A 267 -18.72 7.57 -7.20
N ARG A 268 -19.68 8.26 -7.83
CA ARG A 268 -19.88 8.22 -9.29
C ARG A 268 -18.69 8.81 -10.04
N ASN A 269 -18.14 9.91 -9.52
CA ASN A 269 -16.97 10.55 -10.12
C ASN A 269 -15.72 9.68 -9.95
N SER A 270 -15.59 9.02 -8.78
CA SER A 270 -14.50 8.08 -8.54
C SER A 270 -14.53 6.88 -9.50
N GLU A 271 -15.71 6.34 -9.81
CA GLU A 271 -15.87 5.25 -10.79
C GLU A 271 -15.46 5.67 -12.20
N LEU A 272 -15.82 6.90 -12.62
CA LEU A 272 -15.42 7.45 -13.92
C LEU A 272 -13.90 7.63 -14.02
N ALA A 273 -13.27 8.14 -12.96
CA ALA A 273 -11.83 8.34 -12.89
C ALA A 273 -11.07 7.00 -13.00
N ASP A 274 -11.50 6.01 -12.22
CA ASP A 274 -10.88 4.68 -12.12
C ASP A 274 -10.85 3.97 -13.50
N MET A 275 -11.93 4.08 -14.29
CA MET A 275 -12.00 3.52 -15.64
C MET A 275 -10.99 4.13 -16.63
N THR A 276 -10.57 5.37 -16.40
CA THR A 276 -9.73 6.13 -17.36
C THR A 276 -8.23 5.98 -17.09
N CYS A 277 -7.83 5.69 -15.86
CA CYS A 277 -6.46 5.91 -15.38
C CYS A 277 -5.94 4.73 -14.53
N ALA A 278 -5.73 3.56 -15.13
CA ALA A 278 -5.45 2.32 -14.40
C ALA A 278 -4.12 2.25 -13.59
N ASP A 279 -3.20 3.20 -13.77
CA ASP A 279 -1.97 3.31 -12.95
C ASP A 279 -2.14 4.28 -11.76
N ASP A 280 -3.29 4.97 -11.67
CA ASP A 280 -3.61 5.93 -10.61
C ASP A 280 -4.48 5.30 -9.54
N TYR A 281 -4.45 5.91 -8.36
CA TYR A 281 -5.32 5.50 -7.28
C TYR A 281 -6.32 6.60 -6.96
N ILE A 282 -7.60 6.25 -7.08
CA ILE A 282 -8.71 7.13 -6.76
C ILE A 282 -9.26 6.70 -5.40
N ILE A 283 -9.23 7.62 -4.45
CA ILE A 283 -9.76 7.38 -3.11
C ILE A 283 -11.25 7.67 -3.15
N ALA A 284 -12.02 6.60 -3.01
CA ALA A 284 -13.47 6.67 -2.95
C ALA A 284 -13.95 7.19 -1.58
N PRO A 285 -15.01 8.00 -1.54
CA PRO A 285 -15.53 8.60 -0.29
C PRO A 285 -16.07 7.54 0.69
N ASN A 286 -16.42 6.35 0.21
CA ASN A 286 -16.98 5.27 1.03
C ASN A 286 -15.92 4.50 1.84
N LEU A 287 -14.62 4.81 1.68
CA LEU A 287 -13.54 4.13 2.40
C LEU A 287 -13.68 4.29 3.92
N ILE A 288 -14.09 5.47 4.38
CA ILE A 288 -14.36 5.71 5.81
C ILE A 288 -15.60 4.95 6.28
N SER A 289 -16.66 4.90 5.49
CA SER A 289 -17.85 4.11 5.85
C SER A 289 -17.54 2.62 5.99
N LYS A 290 -16.70 2.09 5.08
CA LYS A 290 -16.16 0.74 5.12
C LYS A 290 -15.35 0.50 6.40
N TYR A 291 -14.42 1.40 6.72
CA TYR A 291 -13.64 1.33 7.95
C TYR A 291 -14.52 1.32 9.21
N ILE A 292 -15.53 2.21 9.29
CA ILE A 292 -16.47 2.28 10.42
C ILE A 292 -17.26 0.98 10.59
N ALA A 293 -17.72 0.40 9.49
CA ALA A 293 -18.41 -0.88 9.54
C ALA A 293 -17.49 -1.99 10.10
N GLN A 294 -16.21 -2.05 9.70
CA GLN A 294 -15.26 -3.03 10.28
C GLN A 294 -15.05 -2.80 11.77
N LEU A 295 -14.90 -1.55 12.21
CA LEU A 295 -14.76 -1.21 13.64
C LEU A 295 -15.99 -1.60 14.46
N SER A 296 -17.18 -1.57 13.85
CA SER A 296 -18.45 -1.95 14.48
C SER A 296 -18.53 -3.46 14.72
N GLU A 297 -17.97 -4.26 13.83
CA GLU A 297 -17.88 -5.73 13.97
C GLU A 297 -16.81 -6.14 15.00
N ASN A 298 -15.62 -5.54 14.93
CA ASN A 298 -14.54 -5.85 15.87
C ASN A 298 -13.64 -4.64 16.16
N LYS A 299 -13.79 -4.08 17.36
CA LYS A 299 -13.00 -2.94 17.83
C LYS A 299 -11.48 -3.15 17.80
N ASN A 300 -11.00 -4.40 17.85
CA ASN A 300 -9.57 -4.68 17.78
C ASN A 300 -8.98 -4.43 16.39
N ILE A 301 -9.80 -4.35 15.34
CA ILE A 301 -9.35 -4.04 13.99
C ILE A 301 -8.64 -2.68 13.93
N LYS A 302 -9.06 -1.73 14.77
CA LYS A 302 -8.41 -0.41 14.89
C LYS A 302 -6.91 -0.56 15.16
N LYS A 303 -6.54 -1.48 16.07
CA LYS A 303 -5.15 -1.70 16.45
C LYS A 303 -4.31 -2.25 15.29
N VAL A 304 -4.93 -3.01 14.38
CA VAL A 304 -4.26 -3.51 13.17
C VAL A 304 -4.01 -2.35 12.21
N TYR A 305 -5.02 -1.53 11.94
CA TYR A 305 -4.87 -0.37 11.05
C TYR A 305 -3.96 0.71 11.64
N ASP A 306 -3.93 0.88 12.97
CA ASP A 306 -3.01 1.79 13.64
C ASP A 306 -1.54 1.38 13.39
N VAL A 307 -1.24 0.07 13.30
CA VAL A 307 0.10 -0.42 12.94
C VAL A 307 0.32 -0.32 11.42
N LEU A 308 -0.64 -0.76 10.61
CA LEU A 308 -0.51 -0.82 9.16
C LEU A 308 -0.36 0.57 8.50
N LEU A 309 -1.02 1.58 9.07
CA LEU A 309 -1.06 2.94 8.55
C LEU A 309 -0.07 3.88 9.27
N THR A 310 0.88 3.37 10.05
CA THR A 310 1.93 4.19 10.67
C THR A 310 3.24 4.04 9.92
N PRO A 311 4.12 5.05 9.94
CA PRO A 311 5.41 4.97 9.25
C PRO A 311 6.37 3.91 9.79
N GLU A 312 6.28 3.61 11.09
CA GLU A 312 7.17 2.67 11.76
C GLU A 312 6.59 1.24 11.81
N GLY A 313 7.44 0.24 11.53
CA GLY A 313 7.11 -1.17 11.68
C GLY A 313 6.79 -1.88 10.36
N PRO A 314 5.98 -2.96 10.40
CA PRO A 314 5.69 -3.75 9.21
C PRO A 314 4.83 -3.00 8.18
N GLU A 315 5.34 -2.89 6.96
CA GLU A 315 4.65 -2.26 5.83
C GLU A 315 4.21 -3.31 4.79
N ILE A 316 3.17 -2.98 4.02
CA ILE A 316 2.84 -3.72 2.80
C ILE A 316 3.69 -3.19 1.65
N LEU A 317 4.45 -4.08 1.02
CA LEU A 317 5.32 -3.76 -0.11
C LEU A 317 4.98 -4.59 -1.35
N LEU A 318 5.05 -3.96 -2.53
CA LEU A 318 5.01 -4.66 -3.80
C LEU A 318 6.43 -4.86 -4.36
N CYS A 319 6.98 -6.04 -4.12
CA CYS A 319 8.35 -6.40 -4.51
C CYS A 319 8.35 -7.20 -5.82
N GLN A 320 9.39 -7.05 -6.65
CA GLN A 320 9.50 -7.83 -7.90
C GLN A 320 9.49 -9.34 -7.60
N ALA A 321 8.69 -10.10 -8.35
CA ALA A 321 8.54 -11.54 -8.12
C ALA A 321 9.86 -12.30 -8.31
N SER A 322 10.72 -11.82 -9.22
CA SER A 322 12.06 -12.36 -9.48
C SER A 322 13.00 -12.33 -8.27
N ILE A 323 12.69 -11.56 -7.23
CA ILE A 323 13.43 -11.55 -5.97
C ILE A 323 13.24 -12.88 -5.22
N PHE A 324 12.04 -13.46 -5.30
CA PHE A 324 11.64 -14.59 -4.46
C PHE A 324 11.49 -15.89 -5.25
N VAL A 325 11.06 -15.84 -6.51
CA VAL A 325 10.70 -17.05 -7.27
C VAL A 325 11.22 -17.00 -8.70
N PRO A 326 11.48 -18.16 -9.33
CA PRO A 326 11.80 -18.23 -10.74
C PRO A 326 10.64 -17.73 -11.60
N LEU A 327 10.96 -16.94 -12.62
CA LEU A 327 10.00 -16.47 -13.61
C LEU A 327 9.73 -17.56 -14.66
N TYR A 328 8.57 -17.47 -15.30
CA TYR A 328 8.14 -18.33 -16.42
C TYR A 328 7.99 -19.82 -16.08
N THR A 329 8.01 -20.16 -14.79
CA THR A 329 7.78 -21.52 -14.28
C THR A 329 6.62 -21.53 -13.30
N PRO A 330 5.76 -22.56 -13.30
CA PRO A 330 4.72 -22.72 -12.29
C PRO A 330 5.33 -22.85 -10.90
N VAL A 331 4.84 -22.04 -9.96
CA VAL A 331 5.14 -22.14 -8.53
C VAL A 331 3.83 -22.15 -7.75
N SER A 332 3.75 -22.98 -6.71
CA SER A 332 2.67 -22.90 -5.73
C SER A 332 2.82 -21.66 -4.87
N TYR A 333 1.71 -21.09 -4.40
CA TYR A 333 1.80 -19.99 -3.46
C TYR A 333 2.35 -20.41 -2.08
N TYR A 334 2.31 -21.71 -1.73
CA TYR A 334 3.12 -22.28 -0.64
C TYR A 334 4.63 -22.08 -0.83
N GLU A 335 5.15 -22.26 -2.04
CA GLU A 335 6.57 -22.04 -2.36
C GLU A 335 6.93 -20.55 -2.36
N VAL A 336 5.98 -19.68 -2.76
CA VAL A 336 6.13 -18.23 -2.61
C VAL A 336 6.33 -17.86 -1.14
N LEU A 337 5.43 -18.31 -0.25
CA LEU A 337 5.52 -18.07 1.19
C LEU A 337 6.84 -18.58 1.79
N GLN A 338 7.22 -19.80 1.42
CA GLN A 338 8.47 -20.38 1.87
C GLN A 338 9.69 -19.55 1.44
N SER A 339 9.66 -18.97 0.24
CA SER A 339 10.74 -18.13 -0.24
C SER A 339 10.76 -16.77 0.47
N THR A 340 9.62 -16.09 0.62
CA THR A 340 9.56 -14.78 1.27
C THR A 340 9.98 -14.84 2.74
N LEU A 341 9.63 -15.90 3.46
CA LEU A 341 10.01 -16.07 4.87
C LEU A 341 11.54 -16.12 5.08
N LYS A 342 12.32 -16.53 4.06
CA LYS A 342 13.80 -16.46 4.12
C LYS A 342 14.32 -15.02 4.19
N PHE A 343 13.53 -14.07 3.71
CA PHE A 343 13.80 -12.63 3.77
C PHE A 343 13.11 -11.95 4.96
N GLN A 344 12.63 -12.72 5.95
CA GLN A 344 11.89 -12.19 7.11
C GLN A 344 10.61 -11.41 6.72
N CYS A 345 9.97 -11.79 5.62
CA CYS A 345 8.71 -11.20 5.18
C CYS A 345 7.66 -12.27 4.87
N VAL A 346 6.38 -11.90 4.99
CA VAL A 346 5.25 -12.80 4.74
C VAL A 346 4.52 -12.35 3.49
N ALA A 347 4.48 -13.20 2.45
CA ALA A 347 3.67 -12.94 1.28
C ALA A 347 2.16 -13.01 1.61
N VAL A 348 1.41 -12.00 1.18
CA VAL A 348 -0.05 -11.94 1.34
C VAL A 348 -0.82 -11.84 0.03
N GLY A 349 -0.12 -11.64 -1.08
CA GLY A 349 -0.72 -11.64 -2.40
C GLY A 349 0.30 -11.49 -3.53
N TYR A 350 -0.20 -11.16 -4.72
CA TYR A 350 0.61 -10.83 -5.88
C TYR A 350 -0.09 -9.83 -6.80
N ARG A 351 0.67 -9.22 -7.72
CA ARG A 351 0.17 -8.39 -8.81
C ARG A 351 0.73 -8.88 -10.15
N LEU A 352 -0.16 -9.28 -11.06
CA LEU A 352 0.19 -9.66 -12.43
C LEU A 352 0.10 -8.44 -13.36
N MET A 353 1.24 -7.98 -13.89
CA MET A 353 1.33 -6.73 -14.64
C MET A 353 0.63 -6.80 -16.00
N LYS A 354 0.40 -7.99 -16.55
CA LYS A 354 -0.42 -8.16 -17.77
C LYS A 354 -1.86 -7.66 -17.60
N TYR A 355 -2.36 -7.60 -16.37
CA TYR A 355 -3.71 -7.11 -16.03
C TYR A 355 -3.69 -5.72 -15.40
N VAL A 356 -2.56 -4.99 -15.46
CA VAL A 356 -2.42 -3.67 -14.82
C VAL A 356 -3.47 -2.65 -15.25
N ARG A 357 -4.07 -2.83 -16.44
CA ARG A 357 -5.14 -1.98 -16.99
C ARG A 357 -6.53 -2.61 -16.99
N ASP A 358 -6.68 -3.79 -16.38
CA ASP A 358 -7.91 -4.54 -16.36
C ASP A 358 -8.56 -4.47 -14.98
N GLN A 359 -9.50 -3.53 -14.82
CA GLN A 359 -10.27 -3.35 -13.60
C GLN A 359 -11.06 -4.61 -13.23
N THR A 360 -11.55 -5.38 -14.20
CA THR A 360 -12.30 -6.63 -13.96
C THR A 360 -11.43 -7.73 -13.36
N LYS A 361 -10.10 -7.56 -13.44
CA LYS A 361 -9.07 -8.40 -12.82
C LYS A 361 -8.38 -7.67 -11.67
N ASN A 362 -9.03 -6.65 -11.10
CA ASN A 362 -8.51 -5.84 -10.00
C ASN A 362 -7.09 -5.31 -10.27
N TYR A 363 -6.83 -4.86 -11.50
CA TYR A 363 -5.51 -4.40 -11.94
C TYR A 363 -4.37 -5.43 -11.77
N GLY A 364 -4.75 -6.71 -11.81
CA GLY A 364 -3.90 -7.87 -11.59
C GLY A 364 -3.61 -8.19 -10.14
N ILE A 365 -4.17 -7.46 -9.19
CA ILE A 365 -3.93 -7.61 -7.75
C ILE A 365 -4.81 -8.73 -7.20
N VAL A 366 -4.16 -9.72 -6.58
CA VAL A 366 -4.81 -10.80 -5.84
C VAL A 366 -4.25 -10.79 -4.42
N VAL A 367 -5.14 -10.58 -3.45
CA VAL A 367 -4.86 -10.71 -2.02
C VAL A 367 -5.36 -12.09 -1.56
N ASN A 368 -4.74 -12.66 -0.52
CA ASN A 368 -5.11 -13.96 0.05
C ASN A 368 -5.30 -15.10 -0.98
N PRO A 369 -4.33 -15.33 -1.88
CA PRO A 369 -4.47 -16.39 -2.87
C PRO A 369 -4.50 -17.78 -2.22
N ASN A 370 -5.20 -18.71 -2.86
CA ASN A 370 -5.18 -20.10 -2.43
C ASN A 370 -3.75 -20.64 -2.52
N LYS A 371 -3.21 -21.15 -1.40
CA LYS A 371 -1.81 -21.59 -1.31
C LYS A 371 -1.44 -22.72 -2.28
N ARG A 372 -2.42 -23.50 -2.73
CA ARG A 372 -2.24 -24.58 -3.71
C ARG A 372 -2.23 -24.11 -5.16
N GLU A 373 -2.74 -22.91 -5.42
CA GLU A 373 -2.82 -22.37 -6.78
C GLU A 373 -1.41 -22.29 -7.39
N GLN A 374 -1.32 -22.70 -8.65
CA GLN A 374 -0.10 -22.61 -9.44
C GLN A 374 -0.09 -21.29 -10.20
N ILE A 375 0.94 -20.49 -9.96
CA ILE A 375 1.09 -19.16 -10.55
C ILE A 375 2.35 -19.16 -11.41
N ILE A 376 2.27 -18.51 -12.57
CA ILE A 376 3.43 -18.29 -13.44
C ILE A 376 3.68 -16.78 -13.46
N PHE A 377 4.77 -16.36 -12.82
CA PHE A 377 5.21 -14.98 -12.79
C PHE A 377 6.02 -14.64 -14.04
N ALA A 378 5.76 -13.50 -14.66
CA ALA A 378 6.50 -12.93 -15.77
C ALA A 378 7.38 -11.75 -15.31
N ASP A 379 8.12 -11.15 -16.25
CA ASP A 379 8.88 -9.93 -15.98
C ASP A 379 7.98 -8.82 -15.42
N ASN A 380 8.48 -8.13 -14.40
CA ASN A 380 7.80 -7.03 -13.68
C ASN A 380 6.60 -7.43 -12.81
N ASP A 381 6.13 -8.68 -12.83
CA ASP A 381 5.14 -9.14 -11.86
C ASP A 381 5.66 -8.96 -10.43
N LYS A 382 4.75 -8.73 -9.49
CA LYS A 382 5.11 -8.40 -8.11
C LYS A 382 4.49 -9.37 -7.12
N ILE A 383 5.21 -9.65 -6.04
CA ILE A 383 4.69 -10.34 -4.86
C ILE A 383 4.40 -9.26 -3.80
N ILE A 384 3.22 -9.33 -3.19
CA ILE A 384 2.79 -8.44 -2.12
C ILE A 384 3.22 -9.06 -0.80
N VAL A 385 4.04 -8.38 -0.03
CA VAL A 385 4.59 -8.87 1.24
C VAL A 385 4.33 -7.90 2.38
N PHE A 386 4.10 -8.42 3.58
CA PHE A 386 4.39 -7.69 4.81
C PHE A 386 5.88 -7.84 5.09
N ALA A 387 6.60 -6.72 5.19
CA ALA A 387 8.01 -6.69 5.52
C ALA A 387 8.29 -5.61 6.57
N ASP A 388 9.25 -5.90 7.44
CA ASP A 388 9.77 -4.90 8.38
C ASP A 388 10.61 -3.86 7.62
N GLU A 389 10.59 -2.61 8.08
CA GLU A 389 11.38 -1.48 7.53
C GLU A 389 12.88 -1.81 7.37
N THR A 390 13.40 -2.72 8.19
CA THR A 390 14.80 -3.16 8.19
C THR A 390 15.13 -4.16 7.08
N VAL A 391 14.13 -4.77 6.44
CA VAL A 391 14.34 -5.77 5.38
C VAL A 391 14.87 -5.10 4.12
N VAL A 392 16.08 -5.51 3.72
CA VAL A 392 16.74 -5.00 2.53
C VAL A 392 16.51 -5.94 1.37
N PHE A 393 15.79 -5.50 0.34
CA PHE A 393 15.61 -6.29 -0.86
C PHE A 393 16.76 -6.12 -1.86
N PRO A 394 17.03 -7.16 -2.64
CA PRO A 394 17.85 -7.08 -3.86
C PRO A 394 17.37 -5.95 -4.79
N SER A 395 18.25 -5.08 -5.31
CA SER A 395 17.92 -4.33 -6.53
C SER A 395 18.52 -5.02 -7.75
N PHE A 396 17.67 -5.26 -8.75
CA PHE A 396 18.15 -5.52 -10.10
C PHE A 396 18.58 -4.18 -10.71
N GLN A 397 19.87 -3.86 -10.65
CA GLN A 397 20.42 -2.93 -11.64
C GLN A 397 20.41 -3.66 -12.99
N HIS A 398 19.73 -3.09 -13.99
CA HIS A 398 19.92 -3.49 -15.38
C HIS A 398 21.42 -3.38 -15.70
N GLN A 399 22.14 -4.49 -15.63
CA GLN A 399 23.35 -4.64 -16.42
C GLN A 399 22.91 -4.63 -17.87
N ILE A 400 22.85 -3.45 -18.47
CA ILE A 400 23.03 -3.31 -19.91
C ILE A 400 24.48 -3.74 -20.15
N SER A 401 24.65 -5.05 -20.29
CA SER A 401 25.87 -5.61 -20.84
C SER A 401 25.92 -5.15 -22.28
N ASN A 402 26.83 -4.20 -22.53
CA ASN A 402 27.40 -3.99 -23.85
C ASN A 402 28.05 -5.30 -24.28
N SER A 403 27.27 -6.16 -24.93
CA SER A 403 27.75 -7.38 -25.58
C SER A 403 26.95 -7.63 -26.86
N ARG A 404 27.08 -6.71 -27.82
CA ARG A 404 26.89 -7.04 -29.24
C ARG A 404 27.97 -6.31 -30.07
N LEU A 405 28.87 -7.15 -30.58
CA LEU A 405 29.66 -7.13 -31.83
C LEU A 405 30.07 -5.78 -32.42
#